data_AF-A0A2P8W2E8-F1
#
_entry.id   AF-A0A2P8W2E8-F1
#
_cell.length_a   1.000
_cell.length_b   1.000
_cell.length_c   1.000
_cell.angle_alpha   90.00
_cell.angle_beta   90.00
_cell.angle_gamma   90.00
#
_symmetry.space_group_name_H-M   'P 1'
#
loop_
_entity.id
_entity.type
_entity.pdbx_description
1 polymer ?
#
loop_
_entity_poly.entity_id
_entity_poly.type
_entity_poly.pdbx_seq_one_letter_code
_entity_poly.pdbx_strand_id
1 'polypeptide(L)'
;MDVLISAMLPIALVAAVGFAVGRNFELDMQTLARVNIYALLPALVLTSLAETTLALGSAIAIVATFLLNTALLYLLAVGIGRRLEFSIDEQKSLIATTLFSNVGNMGLPFILFALGEAGLERAVV
;
A
#
# COMPACT_ATOMS: atom_id res chain seq x y z
N MET A 1 -20.57 4.35 5.27
CA MET A 1 -20.39 4.12 3.82
C MET A 1 -19.75 5.35 3.16
N ASP A 2 -20.10 6.56 3.59
CA ASP A 2 -19.63 7.82 2.98
C ASP A 2 -18.11 7.99 2.99
N VAL A 3 -17.42 7.61 4.07
CA VAL A 3 -15.95 7.68 4.15
C VAL A 3 -15.28 6.76 3.12
N LEU A 4 -15.84 5.56 2.90
CA LEU A 4 -15.27 4.61 1.95
C LEU A 4 -15.40 5.13 0.52
N ILE A 5 -16.57 5.66 0.15
CA ILE A 5 -16.79 6.25 -1.18
C ILE A 5 -15.93 7.51 -1.34
N SER A 6 -15.90 8.38 -0.32
CA SER A 6 -15.11 9.61 -0.32
C SER A 6 -13.60 9.36 -0.45
N ALA A 7 -13.09 8.23 0.08
CA ALA A 7 -11.68 7.88 -0.03
C ALA A 7 -11.36 7.05 -1.28
N MET A 8 -12.25 6.14 -1.71
CA MET A 8 -12.01 5.26 -2.85
C MET A 8 -12.25 5.95 -4.20
N LEU A 9 -13.23 6.85 -4.29
CA LEU A 9 -13.56 7.54 -5.53
C LEU A 9 -12.35 8.34 -6.09
N PRO A 10 -11.64 9.16 -5.30
CA PRO A 10 -10.43 9.83 -5.78
C PRO A 10 -9.37 8.86 -6.32
N ILE A 11 -9.14 7.74 -5.66
CA ILE A 11 -8.16 6.72 -6.10
C ILE A 11 -8.57 6.12 -7.43
N ALA A 12 -9.85 5.76 -7.58
CA ALA A 12 -10.39 5.23 -8.83
C ALA A 12 -10.27 6.24 -9.97
N LEU A 13 -10.49 7.54 -9.71
CA LEU A 13 -10.30 8.60 -10.69
C LEU A 13 -8.83 8.74 -11.10
N VAL A 14 -7.89 8.74 -10.15
CA VAL A 14 -6.45 8.77 -10.45
C VAL A 14 -6.04 7.57 -11.30
N ALA A 15 -6.53 6.37 -10.97
CA ALA A 15 -6.29 5.17 -11.77
C ALA A 15 -6.88 5.27 -13.18
N ALA A 16 -8.09 5.82 -13.33
CA ALA A 16 -8.73 6.03 -14.63
C ALA A 16 -7.96 7.04 -15.50
N VAL A 17 -7.45 8.12 -14.90
CA VAL A 17 -6.56 9.07 -15.59
C VAL A 17 -5.28 8.38 -16.03
N GLY A 18 -4.64 7.60 -15.16
CA GLY A 18 -3.45 6.82 -15.50
C GLY A 18 -3.70 5.85 -16.67
N PHE A 19 -4.86 5.19 -16.68
CA PHE A 19 -5.28 4.34 -17.79
C PHE A 19 -5.46 5.12 -19.11
N ALA A 20 -6.15 6.26 -19.07
CA ALA A 20 -6.34 7.11 -20.25
C ALA A 20 -5.00 7.62 -20.80
N VAL A 21 -4.10 8.07 -19.91
CA VAL A 21 -2.76 8.51 -20.30
C VAL A 21 -1.96 7.35 -20.90
N GLY A 22 -1.95 6.18 -20.27
CA GLY A 22 -1.24 5.00 -20.79
C GLY A 22 -1.81 4.49 -22.12
N ARG A 23 -3.07 4.79 -22.44
CA ARG A 23 -3.69 4.45 -23.72
C ARG A 23 -3.40 5.49 -24.82
N ASN A 24 -3.23 6.75 -24.44
CA ASN A 24 -3.07 7.86 -25.39
C ASN A 24 -1.60 8.22 -25.66
N PHE A 25 -0.68 7.84 -24.77
CA PHE A 25 0.75 8.14 -24.88
C PHE A 25 1.59 6.86 -24.83
N GLU A 26 2.61 6.77 -25.68
CA GLU A 26 3.62 5.71 -25.61
C GLU A 26 4.58 6.00 -24.44
N LEU A 27 4.23 5.49 -23.26
CA LEU A 27 5.04 5.62 -22.06
C LEU A 27 5.85 4.35 -21.82
N ASP A 28 7.15 4.50 -21.60
CA ASP A 28 7.99 3.41 -21.13
C ASP A 28 7.76 3.18 -19.62
N MET A 29 6.97 2.15 -19.31
CA MET A 29 6.67 1.74 -17.94
C MET A 29 7.92 1.37 -17.14
N GLN A 30 8.98 0.85 -17.79
CA GLN A 30 10.20 0.46 -17.07
C GLN A 30 10.96 1.70 -16.59
N THR A 31 10.98 2.76 -17.39
CA THR A 31 11.59 4.03 -17.00
C THR A 31 10.81 4.66 -15.86
N LEU A 32 9.47 4.72 -15.96
CA LEU A 32 8.62 5.24 -14.88
C LEU A 32 8.78 4.46 -13.57
N ALA A 33 8.79 3.13 -13.65
CA ALA A 33 8.99 2.27 -12.48
C ALA A 33 10.38 2.48 -11.84
N ARG A 34 11.44 2.62 -12.65
CA ARG A 34 12.78 2.91 -12.13
C ARG A 34 12.85 4.26 -11.44
N VAL A 35 12.29 5.31 -12.04
CA VAL A 35 12.23 6.64 -11.41
C VAL A 35 11.44 6.58 -10.11
N ASN A 36 10.32 5.87 -10.09
CA ASN A 36 9.51 5.71 -8.89
C ASN A 36 10.28 5.00 -7.76
N ILE A 37 10.86 3.83 -8.06
CA ILE A 37 11.52 2.98 -7.04
C ILE A 37 12.84 3.58 -6.56
N TYR A 38 13.63 4.17 -7.45
CA TYR A 38 15.00 4.61 -7.12
C TYR A 38 15.11 6.10 -6.76
N ALA A 39 14.12 6.94 -7.11
CA ALA A 39 14.16 8.36 -6.79
C ALA A 39 12.96 8.81 -5.95
N LEU A 40 11.73 8.57 -6.42
CA LEU A 40 10.52 9.12 -5.76
C LEU A 40 10.21 8.46 -4.42
N LEU A 41 10.27 7.13 -4.33
CA LEU A 41 10.04 6.41 -3.08
C LEU A 41 11.10 6.75 -2.01
N PRO A 42 12.42 6.75 -2.31
CA PRO A 42 13.42 7.21 -1.35
C PRO A 42 13.22 8.66 -0.92
N ALA A 43 12.91 9.57 -1.86
CA ALA A 43 12.63 10.96 -1.53
C ALA A 43 11.44 11.08 -0.58
N LEU A 44 10.34 10.36 -0.85
CA LEU A 44 9.16 10.32 0.02
C LEU A 44 9.52 9.83 1.42
N VAL A 45 10.19 8.68 1.53
CA VAL A 45 10.56 8.10 2.83
C VAL A 45 11.48 9.04 3.61
N LEU A 46 12.49 9.63 2.96
CA LEU A 46 13.42 10.55 3.61
C LEU A 46 12.74 11.84 4.06
N THR A 47 11.90 12.46 3.22
CA THR A 47 11.14 13.65 3.58
C THR A 47 10.20 13.36 4.74
N SER A 48 9.47 12.24 4.70
CA SER A 48 8.58 11.86 5.79
C SER A 48 9.33 11.57 7.08
N LEU A 49 10.47 10.87 7.04
CA LEU A 49 11.30 10.66 8.24
C LEU A 49 11.89 11.97 8.80
N ALA A 50 12.18 12.95 7.95
CA ALA A 50 12.71 14.24 8.38
C ALA A 50 11.65 15.16 9.01
N GLU A 51 10.41 15.10 8.52
CA GLU A 51 9.31 15.95 8.97
C GLU A 51 8.52 15.33 10.14
N THR A 52 8.48 14.00 10.22
CA THR A 52 7.65 13.30 11.20
C THR A 52 8.31 13.27 12.57
N THR A 53 7.68 13.92 13.56
CA THR A 53 8.04 13.78 14.97
C THR A 53 7.24 12.66 15.62
N LEU A 54 7.66 11.41 15.44
CA LEU A 54 7.03 10.25 16.08
C LEU A 54 7.58 10.03 17.49
N ALA A 55 6.68 10.05 18.48
CA ALA A 55 7.03 9.56 19.81
C ALA A 55 7.39 8.08 19.76
N LEU A 56 8.43 7.66 20.51
CA LEU A 56 8.92 6.28 20.50
C LEU A 56 7.81 5.25 20.78
N GLY A 57 6.87 5.56 21.66
CA GLY A 57 5.71 4.71 21.94
C GLY A 57 4.81 4.49 20.72
N SER A 58 4.60 5.52 19.89
CA SER A 58 3.83 5.40 18.65
C SER A 58 4.57 4.58 17.59
N ALA A 59 5.89 4.75 17.46
CA ALA A 59 6.70 3.96 16.54
C ALA A 59 6.67 2.46 16.90
N ILE A 60 6.82 2.12 18.20
CA ILE A 60 6.70 0.74 18.68
C ILE A 60 5.30 0.18 18.39
N ALA A 61 4.25 0.97 18.64
CA ALA A 61 2.88 0.54 18.36
C ALA A 61 2.67 0.25 16.87
N ILE A 62 3.16 1.11 15.97
CA ILE A 62 3.07 0.92 14.51
C ILE A 62 3.74 -0.39 14.11
N VAL A 63 4.99 -0.61 14.52
CA VAL A 63 5.74 -1.84 14.19
C VAL A 63 5.05 -3.08 14.76
N ALA A 64 4.58 -3.03 16.01
CA ALA A 64 3.90 -4.15 16.65
C ALA A 64 2.59 -4.48 15.93
N THR A 65 1.77 -3.47 15.59
CA THR A 65 0.52 -3.66 14.85
C THR A 65 0.78 -4.14 13.43
N PHE A 66 1.82 -3.65 12.75
CA PHE A 66 2.23 -4.12 11.43
C PHE A 66 2.59 -5.62 11.45
N LEU A 67 3.43 -6.03 12.40
CA LEU A 67 3.82 -7.44 12.54
C LEU A 67 2.62 -8.32 12.88
N LEU A 68 1.75 -7.87 13.80
CA LEU A 68 0.54 -8.60 14.17
C LEU A 68 -0.42 -8.76 12.98
N ASN A 69 -0.66 -7.68 12.23
CA ASN A 69 -1.51 -7.69 11.04
C ASN A 69 -0.94 -8.63 9.96
N THR A 70 0.37 -8.54 9.71
CA THR A 70 1.07 -9.39 8.73
C THR A 70 0.98 -10.86 9.13
N ALA A 71 1.24 -11.18 10.40
CA ALA A 71 1.12 -12.54 10.92
C ALA A 71 -0.31 -13.08 10.81
N LEU A 72 -1.32 -12.26 11.14
CA LEU A 72 -2.72 -12.63 11.04
C LEU A 72 -3.11 -12.93 9.59
N LEU A 73 -2.77 -12.02 8.66
CA LEU A 73 -3.05 -12.20 7.24
C LEU A 73 -2.34 -13.42 6.66
N TYR A 74 -1.11 -13.69 7.07
CA TYR A 74 -0.37 -14.89 6.67
C TYR A 74 -1.08 -16.16 7.16
N LEU A 75 -1.45 -16.21 8.45
CA LEU A 75 -2.15 -17.36 9.02
C LEU A 75 -3.51 -17.58 8.35
N LEU A 76 -4.23 -16.51 8.03
CA LEU A 76 -5.49 -16.57 7.28
C LEU A 76 -5.27 -17.10 5.86
N ALA A 77 -4.30 -16.57 5.12
CA ALA A 77 -3.98 -17.03 3.76
C ALA A 77 -3.58 -18.52 3.74
N VAL A 78 -2.76 -18.96 4.71
CA VAL A 78 -2.38 -20.36 4.86
C VAL A 78 -3.59 -21.23 5.23
N GLY A 79 -4.40 -20.78 6.19
CA GLY A 79 -5.58 -21.50 6.66
C GLY A 79 -6.64 -21.67 5.55
N ILE A 80 -6.91 -20.61 4.80
CA ILE A 80 -7.82 -20.62 3.65
C ILE A 80 -7.28 -21.54 2.55
N GLY A 81 -6.00 -21.39 2.17
CA GLY A 81 -5.40 -22.23 1.14
C GLY A 81 -5.42 -23.72 1.50
N ARG A 82 -5.18 -24.07 2.78
CA ARG A 82 -5.28 -25.46 3.24
C ARG A 82 -6.72 -25.98 3.24
N ARG A 83 -7.69 -25.16 3.66
CA ARG A 83 -9.10 -25.55 3.72
C ARG A 83 -9.72 -25.74 2.32
N LEU A 84 -9.24 -25.00 1.34
CA LEU A 84 -9.68 -25.07 -0.06
C LEU A 84 -8.81 -26.00 -0.91
N GLU A 85 -7.89 -26.75 -0.30
CA GLU A 85 -7.01 -27.73 -0.98
C GLU A 85 -6.21 -27.14 -2.15
N PHE A 86 -5.74 -25.90 -1.99
CA PHE A 86 -4.93 -25.22 -3.02
C PHE A 86 -3.61 -25.94 -3.25
N SER A 87 -3.16 -25.95 -4.50
CA SER A 87 -1.81 -26.36 -4.86
C SER A 87 -0.76 -25.45 -4.20
N ILE A 88 0.49 -25.93 -4.16
CA ILE A 88 1.61 -25.16 -3.59
C ILE A 88 1.76 -23.80 -4.28
N ASP A 89 1.55 -23.75 -5.59
CA ASP A 89 1.71 -22.52 -6.36
C ASP A 89 0.56 -21.54 -6.10
N GLU A 90 -0.69 -22.01 -6.06
CA GLU A 90 -1.85 -21.18 -5.67
C GLU A 90 -1.72 -20.62 -4.26
N GLN A 91 -1.21 -21.44 -3.31
CA GLN A 91 -0.98 -20.99 -1.95
C GLN A 91 0.11 -19.91 -1.87
N LYS A 92 1.22 -20.07 -2.61
CA LYS A 92 2.25 -19.03 -2.70
C LYS A 92 1.70 -17.74 -3.31
N SER A 93 0.91 -17.85 -4.38
CA SER A 93 0.25 -16.70 -5.00
C SER A 93 -0.70 -15.98 -4.05
N LEU A 94 -1.53 -16.72 -3.29
CA LEU A 94 -2.44 -16.13 -2.31
C LEU A 94 -1.68 -15.39 -1.19
N ILE A 95 -0.61 -15.99 -0.67
CA ILE A 95 0.23 -15.35 0.35
C ILE A 95 0.87 -14.08 -0.22
N ALA A 96 1.43 -14.16 -1.42
CA ALA A 96 2.10 -13.02 -2.06
C ALA A 96 1.14 -11.84 -2.28
N THR A 97 -0.04 -12.09 -2.83
CA THR A 97 -1.03 -11.03 -3.11
C THR A 97 -1.67 -10.46 -1.84
N THR A 98 -1.77 -11.25 -0.77
CA THR A 98 -2.34 -10.81 0.51
C THR A 98 -1.34 -9.96 1.32
N LEU A 99 -0.08 -10.41 1.42
CA LEU A 99 0.93 -9.74 2.24
C LEU A 99 1.57 -8.54 1.54
N PHE A 100 1.80 -8.64 0.22
CA PHE A 100 2.47 -7.61 -0.58
C PHE A 100 1.47 -6.87 -1.47
N SER A 101 0.39 -6.36 -0.86
CA SER A 101 -0.56 -5.49 -1.54
C SER A 101 0.07 -4.14 -1.92
N ASN A 102 -0.57 -3.37 -2.80
CA ASN A 102 -0.07 -2.07 -3.27
C ASN A 102 -0.31 -0.95 -2.24
N VAL A 103 0.27 -1.11 -1.05
CA VAL A 103 0.11 -0.17 0.08
C VAL A 103 0.71 1.20 -0.23
N GLY A 104 1.71 1.30 -1.11
CA GLY A 104 2.26 2.59 -1.55
C GLY A 104 1.29 3.36 -2.44
N ASN A 105 0.98 2.85 -3.64
CA ASN A 105 0.21 3.61 -4.63
C ASN A 105 -1.30 3.62 -4.36
N MET A 106 -1.85 2.63 -3.63
CA MET A 106 -3.27 2.64 -3.22
C MET A 106 -3.45 2.98 -1.74
N GLY A 107 -2.60 2.43 -0.86
CA GLY A 107 -2.76 2.58 0.59
C GLY A 107 -2.50 4.01 1.08
N LEU A 108 -1.43 4.67 0.63
CA LEU A 108 -1.12 6.05 1.05
C LEU A 108 -2.21 7.05 0.62
N PRO A 109 -2.69 7.07 -0.64
CA PRO A 109 -3.80 7.93 -1.02
C PRO A 109 -5.10 7.59 -0.27
N PHE A 110 -5.38 6.30 -0.03
CA PHE A 110 -6.54 5.89 0.75
C PHE A 110 -6.50 6.47 2.17
N ILE A 111 -5.36 6.36 2.84
CA ILE A 111 -5.17 6.91 4.18
C ILE A 111 -5.28 8.43 4.16
N LEU A 112 -4.68 9.10 3.18
CA LEU A 112 -4.79 10.56 3.04
C LEU A 112 -6.25 11.00 2.88
N PHE A 113 -7.02 10.37 2.00
CA PHE A 113 -8.41 10.78 1.78
C PHE A 113 -9.36 10.36 2.91
N ALA A 114 -9.07 9.26 3.61
CA ALA A 114 -9.89 8.77 4.71
C ALA A 114 -9.57 9.44 6.07
N LEU A 115 -8.29 9.74 6.33
CA LEU A 115 -7.77 10.16 7.64
C LEU A 115 -7.01 11.49 7.61
N GLY A 116 -6.81 12.09 6.44
CA GLY A 116 -6.11 13.36 6.26
C GLY A 116 -4.59 13.27 6.42
N GLU A 117 -3.94 14.43 6.45
CA GLU A 117 -2.47 14.57 6.56
C GLU A 117 -1.91 13.89 7.83
N ALA A 118 -2.62 13.97 8.95
CA ALA A 118 -2.20 13.34 10.21
C ALA A 118 -2.18 11.80 10.11
N GLY A 119 -3.05 11.22 9.29
CA GLY A 119 -3.03 9.79 8.97
C GLY A 119 -1.88 9.44 8.03
N LEU A 120 -1.66 10.28 7.00
CA LEU A 120 -0.58 10.09 6.03
C LEU A 120 0.80 10.11 6.69
N GLU A 121 1.05 11.07 7.58
CA GLU A 121 2.32 11.22 8.31
C GLU A 121 2.72 9.93 9.04
N ARG A 122 1.74 9.22 9.63
CA ARG A 122 1.97 7.95 10.34
C ARG A 122 2.03 6.74 9.41
N ALA A 123 1.46 6.83 8.22
CA ALA A 123 1.36 5.71 7.29
C ALA A 123 2.58 5.58 6.36
N VAL A 124 3.35 6.66 6.19
CA VAL A 124 4.59 6.63 5.40
C VAL A 124 5.75 6.02 6.19
N VAL A 125 5.68 6.02 7.53
CA VAL A 125 6.69 5.49 8.45
C VAL A 125 6.37 4.06 8.86
#